data_AF-A0A547PWD4-F1
#
_entry.id   AF-A0A547PWD4-F1
#
_cell.length_a   1.000
_cell.length_b   1.000
_cell.length_c   1.000
_cell.angle_alpha   90.00
_cell.angle_beta   90.00
_cell.angle_gamma   90.00
#
_symmetry.space_group_name_H-M   'P 1'
#
loop_
_entity.id
_entity.type
_entity.pdbx_description
1 polymer ?
#
loop_
_entity_poly.entity_id
_entity_poly.type
_entity_poly.pdbx_seq_one_letter_code
_entity_poly.pdbx_strand_id
1 'polypeptide(L)'
;MSGMNRHTGLGLGGDAHLAQSILDILTTPKGTLVMLRDYGSELPDIIDQPLNGETMVDAYMATAEALALWEPRIDLARIELVDARPGRAVFELTDAGGRVLPLPVDLDPQEASAP
;
A
#
# COMPACT_ATOMS: atom_id res chain seq x y z
N MET A 1 9.22 -5.76 -12.92
CA MET A 1 10.49 -5.11 -12.53
C MET A 1 11.11 -5.89 -11.38
N SER A 2 12.42 -5.73 -11.21
CA SER A 2 13.22 -6.37 -10.17
C SER A 2 13.89 -5.27 -9.33
N GLY A 3 13.94 -5.47 -8.02
CA GLY A 3 14.57 -4.57 -7.06
C GLY A 3 15.13 -5.36 -5.89
N MET A 4 15.26 -4.73 -4.73
CA MET A 4 15.82 -5.33 -3.53
C MET A 4 14.78 -5.39 -2.43
N ASN A 5 14.73 -6.50 -1.70
CA ASN A 5 13.90 -6.61 -0.50
C ASN A 5 14.45 -5.68 0.59
N ARG A 6 13.60 -4.83 1.16
CA ARG A 6 14.00 -3.81 2.15
C ARG A 6 14.51 -4.39 3.47
N HIS A 7 14.16 -5.64 3.80
CA HIS A 7 14.53 -6.32 5.04
C HIS A 7 15.72 -7.26 4.85
N THR A 8 15.76 -8.01 3.74
CA THR A 8 16.77 -9.06 3.54
C THR A 8 17.90 -8.66 2.60
N GLY A 9 17.74 -7.61 1.80
CA GLY A 9 18.74 -7.18 0.81
C GLY A 9 18.83 -8.09 -0.42
N LEU A 10 18.00 -9.14 -0.51
CA LEU A 10 17.98 -10.06 -1.66
C LEU A 10 17.19 -9.47 -2.83
N GLY A 11 17.40 -10.04 -4.03
CA GLY A 11 16.63 -9.68 -5.21
C GLY A 11 15.14 -9.99 -5.04
N LEU A 12 14.28 -9.02 -5.34
CA LEU A 12 12.83 -9.10 -5.23
C LEU A 12 12.20 -8.72 -6.57
N GLY A 13 11.26 -9.52 -7.07
CA GLY A 13 10.65 -9.28 -8.39
C GLY A 13 9.14 -9.46 -8.38
N GLY A 14 8.52 -9.13 -9.52
CA GLY A 14 7.11 -9.39 -9.77
C GLY A 14 6.18 -8.78 -8.73
N ASP A 15 5.19 -9.55 -8.30
CA ASP A 15 4.16 -9.12 -7.35
C ASP A 15 4.71 -8.85 -5.95
N ALA A 16 5.75 -9.55 -5.50
CA ALA A 16 6.36 -9.29 -4.21
C ALA A 16 7.04 -7.91 -4.17
N HIS A 17 7.68 -7.50 -5.27
CA HIS A 17 8.21 -6.15 -5.41
C HIS A 17 7.09 -5.10 -5.50
N LEU A 18 5.98 -5.42 -6.18
CA LEU A 18 4.84 -4.52 -6.26
C LEU A 18 4.24 -4.28 -4.87
N ALA A 19 4.03 -5.33 -4.09
CA ALA A 19 3.53 -5.23 -2.72
C ALA A 19 4.44 -4.39 -1.83
N GLN A 20 5.77 -4.58 -1.92
CA GLN A 20 6.73 -3.75 -1.19
C GLN A 20 6.62 -2.26 -1.58
N SER A 21 6.43 -1.98 -2.88
CA SER A 21 6.29 -0.61 -3.40
C SER A 21 5.02 0.06 -2.89
N ILE A 22 3.87 -0.64 -2.96
CA ILE A 22 2.60 -0.14 -2.42
C ILE A 22 2.70 0.14 -0.92
N LEU A 23 3.28 -0.79 -0.16
CA LEU A 23 3.49 -0.61 1.28
C LEU A 23 4.37 0.62 1.56
N ASP A 24 5.46 0.79 0.82
CA ASP A 24 6.36 1.92 0.97
C ASP A 24 5.65 3.26 0.70
N ILE A 25 4.89 3.35 -0.40
CA ILE A 25 4.11 4.53 -0.76
C ILE A 25 3.08 4.87 0.33
N LEU A 26 2.27 3.88 0.75
CA LEU A 26 1.15 4.12 1.66
C LEU A 26 1.63 4.42 3.10
N THR A 27 2.76 3.88 3.52
CA THR A 27 3.29 4.08 4.89
C THR A 27 4.22 5.28 5.02
N THR A 28 4.71 5.85 3.92
CA THR A 28 5.60 7.02 3.96
C THR A 28 4.77 8.30 4.12
N PRO A 29 4.96 9.09 5.19
CA PRO A 29 4.28 10.38 5.32
C PRO A 29 4.85 11.38 4.31
N LYS A 30 3.99 12.19 3.70
CA LYS A 30 4.44 13.27 2.82
C LYS A 30 5.33 14.27 3.57
N GLY A 31 6.24 14.91 2.84
CA GLY A 31 7.19 15.89 3.35
C GLY A 31 8.43 15.29 4.04
N THR A 32 8.48 13.98 4.26
CA THR A 32 9.58 13.31 4.96
C THR A 32 10.79 13.02 4.08
N LEU A 33 10.58 12.76 2.78
CA LEU A 33 11.68 12.50 1.86
C LEU A 33 12.39 13.78 1.41
N VAL A 34 13.71 13.78 1.58
CA VAL A 34 14.58 14.86 1.12
C VAL A 34 14.56 14.91 -0.41
N MET A 35 14.34 16.11 -0.96
CA MET A 35 14.22 16.38 -2.41
C MET A 35 13.01 15.75 -3.12
N LEU A 36 12.16 14.98 -2.42
CA LEU A 36 10.95 14.38 -2.99
C LEU A 36 9.78 14.46 -1.99
N ARG A 37 9.45 15.68 -1.57
CA ARG A 37 8.48 15.92 -0.49
C ARG A 37 7.06 15.50 -0.82
N ASP A 38 6.69 15.43 -2.10
CA ASP A 38 5.34 15.01 -2.51
C ASP A 38 5.15 13.48 -2.46
N TYR A 39 6.22 12.72 -2.25
CA TYR A 39 6.16 11.27 -2.14
C TYR A 39 5.51 10.80 -0.85
N GLY A 40 4.70 9.75 -0.97
CA GLY A 40 4.03 9.10 0.15
C GLY A 40 2.51 9.27 0.09
N SER A 41 1.88 9.14 1.25
CA SER A 41 0.42 9.29 1.41
C SER A 41 0.07 10.13 2.65
N GLU A 42 -1.19 10.56 2.71
CA GLU A 42 -1.77 11.21 3.91
C GLU A 42 -2.28 10.18 4.93
N LEU A 43 -2.23 8.86 4.64
CA LEU A 43 -2.73 7.82 5.55
C LEU A 43 -2.11 7.88 6.95
N PRO A 44 -0.81 8.18 7.13
CA PRO A 44 -0.22 8.30 8.47
C PRO A 44 -0.90 9.35 9.35
N ASP A 45 -1.44 10.43 8.75
CA ASP A 45 -2.11 11.51 9.49
C ASP A 45 -3.54 11.12 9.92
N ILE A 46 -4.12 10.09 9.28
CA ILE A 46 -5.45 9.55 9.56
C ILE A 46 -5.42 8.54 10.71
N ILE A 47 -4.24 7.99 11.03
CA ILE A 47 -4.07 7.07 12.15
C ILE A 47 -4.48 7.75 13.47
N ASP A 48 -5.08 6.98 14.37
CA ASP A 48 -5.62 7.43 15.66
C ASP A 48 -6.79 8.43 15.60
N GLN A 49 -7.29 8.75 14.40
CA GLN A 49 -8.55 9.48 14.25
C GLN A 49 -9.78 8.57 14.52
N PRO A 50 -10.93 9.14 14.93
CA PRO A 50 -12.15 8.36 15.15
C PRO A 50 -12.59 7.63 13.88
N LEU A 51 -12.93 6.34 13.97
CA LEU A 51 -13.39 5.54 12.83
C LEU A 51 -14.85 5.88 12.47
N ASN A 52 -15.05 7.01 11.79
CA ASN A 52 -16.34 7.49 11.31
C ASN A 52 -16.34 7.60 9.78
N GLY A 53 -17.47 8.00 9.18
CA GLY A 53 -17.60 8.08 7.72
C GLY A 53 -16.66 9.07 7.05
N GLU A 54 -16.30 10.18 7.72
CA GLU A 54 -15.40 11.20 7.18
C GLU A 54 -13.96 10.67 7.11
N THR A 55 -13.45 10.14 8.23
CA THR A 55 -12.14 9.49 8.31
C THR A 55 -11.99 8.35 7.29
N MET A 56 -13.08 7.61 7.05
CA MET A 56 -13.09 6.57 6.03
C MET A 56 -12.94 7.13 4.62
N VAL A 57 -13.66 8.20 4.28
CA VAL A 57 -13.52 8.89 2.98
C VAL A 57 -12.10 9.41 2.79
N ASP A 58 -11.51 10.02 3.83
CA ASP A 58 -10.14 10.50 3.77
C ASP A 58 -9.15 9.35 3.52
N ALA A 59 -9.35 8.19 4.16
CA ALA A 59 -8.50 7.03 3.95
C ALA A 59 -8.62 6.46 2.52
N TYR A 60 -9.83 6.43 1.95
CA TYR A 60 -10.04 6.05 0.56
C TYR A 60 -9.32 7.00 -0.40
N MET A 61 -9.48 8.30 -0.20
CA MET A 61 -8.86 9.33 -1.03
C MET A 61 -7.33 9.28 -0.96
N ALA A 62 -6.78 9.26 0.27
CA ALA A 62 -5.34 9.19 0.48
C ALA A 62 -4.70 7.97 -0.18
N THR A 63 -5.37 6.82 -0.10
CA THR A 63 -4.92 5.58 -0.76
C THR A 63 -4.95 5.71 -2.28
N ALA A 64 -6.08 6.16 -2.84
CA ALA A 64 -6.26 6.26 -4.28
C ALA A 64 -5.29 7.26 -4.91
N GLU A 65 -5.14 8.45 -4.33
CA GLU A 65 -4.26 9.50 -4.83
C GLU A 65 -2.79 9.08 -4.81
N ALA A 66 -2.33 8.50 -3.69
CA ALA A 66 -0.94 8.10 -3.54
C ALA A 66 -0.55 7.00 -4.56
N LEU A 67 -1.42 6.01 -4.75
CA LEU A 67 -1.17 4.93 -5.70
C LEU A 67 -1.27 5.37 -7.16
N ALA A 68 -2.24 6.23 -7.48
CA ALA A 68 -2.37 6.78 -8.82
C ALA A 68 -1.15 7.62 -9.24
N LEU A 69 -0.53 8.33 -8.28
CA LEU A 69 0.63 9.17 -8.55
C LEU A 69 1.93 8.37 -8.64
N TRP A 70 2.13 7.39 -7.74
CA TRP A 70 3.44 6.77 -7.53
C TRP A 70 3.57 5.32 -8.02
N GLU A 71 2.47 4.61 -8.29
CA GLU A 71 2.50 3.20 -8.72
C GLU A 71 1.86 3.00 -10.12
N PRO A 72 2.54 3.37 -11.21
CA PRO A 72 1.98 3.29 -12.57
C PRO A 72 1.77 1.86 -13.07
N ARG A 73 2.23 0.83 -12.33
CA ARG A 73 2.05 -0.58 -12.70
C ARG A 73 0.66 -1.11 -12.37
N ILE A 74 -0.11 -0.40 -11.54
CA ILE A 74 -1.48 -0.76 -11.20
C ILE A 74 -2.43 0.32 -11.72
N ASP A 75 -3.55 -0.14 -12.26
CA ASP A 75 -4.71 0.71 -12.49
C ASP A 75 -5.71 0.38 -11.39
N LEU A 76 -5.76 1.21 -10.33
CA LEU A 76 -6.57 0.91 -9.15
C LEU A 76 -8.06 1.13 -9.47
N ALA A 77 -8.84 0.05 -9.43
CA ALA A 77 -10.26 0.10 -9.77
C ALA A 77 -11.18 0.09 -8.54
N ARG A 78 -10.74 -0.52 -7.44
CA ARG A 78 -11.55 -0.63 -6.22
C ARG A 78 -10.69 -0.66 -4.97
N ILE A 79 -11.19 0.04 -3.95
CA ILE A 79 -10.75 -0.07 -2.56
C ILE A 79 -11.98 -0.50 -1.77
N GLU A 80 -11.90 -1.58 -1.01
CA GLU A 80 -13.01 -2.13 -0.24
C GLU A 80 -12.63 -2.32 1.23
N LEU A 81 -13.44 -1.81 2.15
CA LEU A 81 -13.27 -2.03 3.58
C LEU A 81 -13.76 -3.44 3.94
N VAL A 82 -12.83 -4.35 4.26
CA VAL A 82 -13.14 -5.75 4.55
C VAL A 82 -13.19 -6.08 6.04
N ASP A 83 -12.59 -5.23 6.89
CA ASP A 83 -12.66 -5.34 8.36
C ASP A 83 -12.59 -3.94 8.97
N ALA A 84 -13.48 -3.67 9.94
CA ALA A 84 -13.53 -2.43 10.68
C ALA A 84 -13.96 -2.70 12.12
N ARG A 85 -13.05 -2.40 13.05
CA ARG A 85 -13.24 -2.58 14.48
C ARG A 85 -12.41 -1.55 15.23
N PRO A 86 -12.65 -1.30 16.52
CA PRO A 86 -11.88 -0.31 17.27
C PRO A 86 -10.37 -0.54 17.12
N GLY A 87 -9.66 0.48 16.62
CA GLY A 87 -8.21 0.45 16.39
C GLY A 87 -7.74 -0.36 15.18
N ARG A 88 -8.63 -0.81 14.27
CA ARG A 88 -8.25 -1.55 13.06
C ARG A 88 -9.24 -1.34 11.93
N ALA A 89 -8.71 -0.95 10.77
CA ALA A 89 -9.40 -0.99 9.49
C ALA A 89 -8.53 -1.74 8.49
N VAL A 90 -9.13 -2.57 7.63
CA VAL A 90 -8.44 -3.32 6.59
C VAL A 90 -9.09 -3.01 5.24
N PHE A 91 -8.27 -2.56 4.30
CA PHE A 91 -8.68 -2.35 2.92
C PHE A 91 -8.15 -3.46 2.02
N GLU A 92 -9.02 -3.97 1.17
CA GLU A 92 -8.66 -4.77 0.01
C GLU A 92 -8.58 -3.88 -1.23
N LEU A 93 -7.51 -4.02 -2.00
CA LEU A 93 -7.28 -3.26 -3.23
C LEU A 93 -7.44 -4.19 -4.43
N THR A 94 -8.22 -3.77 -5.42
CA THR A 94 -8.41 -4.52 -6.68
C THR A 94 -8.01 -3.65 -7.86
N ASP A 95 -7.20 -4.21 -8.76
CA ASP A 95 -6.84 -3.55 -10.01
C ASP A 95 -7.96 -3.63 -11.07
N ALA A 96 -7.84 -2.86 -12.16
CA ALA A 96 -8.80 -2.85 -13.25
C ALA A 96 -8.92 -4.19 -14.00
N GLY A 97 -7.93 -5.07 -13.84
CA GLY A 97 -7.99 -6.46 -14.31
C GLY A 97 -8.83 -7.38 -13.43
N GLY A 98 -9.36 -6.89 -12.31
CA GLY A 98 -10.12 -7.66 -11.34
C GLY A 98 -9.24 -8.50 -10.41
N ARG A 99 -7.92 -8.27 -10.40
CA ARG A 99 -6.99 -8.98 -9.51
C ARG A 99 -6.90 -8.24 -8.18
N VAL A 100 -7.12 -8.97 -7.10
CA VAL A 100 -6.85 -8.50 -5.74
C VAL A 100 -5.34 -8.37 -5.56
N LEU A 101 -4.88 -7.18 -5.16
CA LEU A 101 -3.48 -6.92 -4.89
C LEU A 101 -3.10 -7.63 -3.59
N PRO A 102 -2.11 -8.54 -3.60
CA PRO A 102 -1.75 -9.28 -2.40
C PRO A 102 -1.08 -8.31 -1.42
N LEU A 103 -1.80 -7.86 -0.38
CA LEU A 103 -1.29 -6.97 0.66
C LEU A 103 -1.83 -7.42 2.03
N PRO A 104 -1.00 -7.46 3.09
CA PRO A 104 0.46 -7.40 3.05
C PRO A 104 1.03 -8.72 2.49
N VAL A 105 1.91 -8.67 1.49
CA VAL A 105 2.79 -9.83 1.25
C VAL A 105 3.72 -9.89 2.45
N ASP A 106 3.71 -11.01 3.16
CA ASP A 106 4.75 -11.29 4.15
C ASP A 106 6.09 -11.22 3.41
N LEU A 107 6.90 -10.20 3.70
CA LEU A 107 8.13 -9.92 2.95
C LEU A 107 9.25 -10.92 3.30
N ASP A 108 8.92 -11.97 4.06
CA ASP A 108 9.80 -13.08 4.34
C ASP A 108 10.02 -13.94 3.09
N PRO A 109 11.27 -14.07 2.61
CA PRO A 109 11.58 -14.76 1.36
C PRO A 109 11.43 -16.29 1.43
N GLN A 110 10.93 -16.88 2.53
CA GLN A 110 10.90 -18.34 2.70
C GLN A 110 9.67 -19.04 2.11
N GLU A 111 8.59 -18.34 1.74
CA GLU A 111 7.40 -19.00 1.15
C GLU A 111 7.26 -18.85 -0.37
N ALA A 112 8.04 -17.99 -1.02
CA ALA A 112 8.03 -17.87 -2.50
C ALA A 112 8.78 -19.01 -3.22
N SER A 113 9.26 -20.02 -2.48
CA SER A 113 9.92 -21.21 -3.01
C SER A 113 9.43 -22.48 -2.30
N ALA A 114 8.14 -22.77 -2.43
CA ALA A 114 7.64 -24.15 -2.30
C ALA A 114 7.13 -24.61 -3.69
N PRO A 115 7.41 -25.86 -4.09
CA PRO A 115 7.16 -26.38 -5.44
C PRO A 115 5.67 -26.50 -5.80
#